data_AF-A0A9E4BM17-F1
#
_entry.id   AF-A0A9E4BM17-F1
#
_cell.length_a   1.000
_cell.length_b   1.000
_cell.length_c   1.000
_cell.angle_alpha   90.00
_cell.angle_beta   90.00
_cell.angle_gamma   90.00
#
_symmetry.space_group_name_H-M   'P 1'
#
loop_
_entity.id
_entity.type
_entity.pdbx_description
1 polymer ?
#
loop_
_entity_poly.entity_id
_entity_poly.type
_entity_poly.pdbx_seq_one_letter_code
_entity_poly.pdbx_strand_id
1 'polypeptide(L)'
;MILHYALRSVEETDSWTSAELQQLLRGLANRMEMRFRDFLFPLFVAVSGRPVALPLFDSLEFLERDVVRARLRSAIESLGGVSKKQAKSFEAEWPALHTAGAE
;
A
#
# COMPACT_ATOMS: atom_id res chain seq x y z
N MET A 1 -7.41 -4.39 -4.88
CA MET A 1 -6.67 -5.36 -4.04
C MET A 1 -5.34 -4.77 -3.57
N ILE A 2 -4.35 -4.53 -4.43
CA ILE A 2 -3.01 -4.01 -4.06
C ILE A 2 -3.09 -2.73 -3.19
N LEU A 3 -3.85 -1.72 -3.64
CA LEU A 3 -3.99 -0.45 -2.91
C LEU A 3 -4.67 -0.62 -1.54
N HIS A 4 -5.56 -1.61 -1.40
CA HIS A 4 -6.28 -1.85 -0.15
C HIS A 4 -5.34 -2.47 0.90
N TYR A 5 -4.57 -3.48 0.51
CA TYR A 5 -3.57 -4.09 1.38
C TYR A 5 -2.42 -3.14 1.70
N ALA A 6 -1.96 -2.36 0.71
CA ALA A 6 -0.96 -1.33 0.94
C ALA A 6 -1.46 -0.30 1.96
N LEU A 7 -2.66 0.26 1.78
CA LEU A 7 -3.27 1.21 2.72
C LEU A 7 -3.30 0.65 4.15
N ARG A 8 -3.71 -0.61 4.30
CA ARG A 8 -3.81 -1.25 5.61
C ARG A 8 -2.43 -1.47 6.26
N SER A 9 -1.42 -1.88 5.49
CA SER A 9 -0.06 -1.99 6.02
C SER A 9 0.52 -0.64 6.47
N VAL A 10 0.36 0.43 5.69
CA VAL A 10 0.79 1.77 6.14
C VAL A 10 -0.08 2.34 7.27
N GLU A 11 -1.29 1.83 7.45
CA GLU A 11 -2.13 2.16 8.61
C GLU A 11 -1.69 1.48 9.90
N GLU A 12 -1.00 0.35 9.84
CA GLU A 12 -0.49 -0.37 11.03
C GLU A 12 0.96 -0.01 11.37
N THR A 13 1.69 0.65 10.47
CA THR A 13 3.10 1.01 10.69
C THR A 13 3.25 2.21 11.62
N ASP A 14 4.07 2.11 12.66
CA ASP A 14 4.44 3.23 13.53
C ASP A 14 5.65 4.03 13.01
N SER A 15 6.61 3.35 12.37
CA SER A 15 7.80 3.97 11.78
C SER A 15 7.54 4.49 10.36
N TRP A 16 7.70 5.80 10.15
CA TRP A 16 7.45 6.44 8.85
C TRP A 16 8.73 6.94 8.18
N THR A 17 9.58 6.01 7.72
CA THR A 17 10.81 6.33 6.98
C THR A 17 10.83 5.62 5.63
N SER A 18 11.53 6.18 4.64
CA SER A 18 11.65 5.60 3.29
C SER A 18 12.14 4.15 3.32
N ALA A 19 13.12 3.84 4.19
CA ALA A 19 13.67 2.49 4.35
C ALA A 19 12.65 1.48 4.91
N GLU A 20 11.94 1.84 5.98
CA GLU A 20 10.92 0.99 6.61
C GLU A 20 9.74 0.76 5.67
N LEU A 21 9.27 1.82 5.00
CA LEU A 21 8.20 1.73 4.01
C LEU A 21 8.58 0.83 2.84
N GLN A 22 9.83 0.90 2.37
CA GLN A 22 10.32 0.01 1.33
C GLN A 22 10.35 -1.45 1.79
N GLN A 23 10.84 -1.73 3.00
CA GLN A 23 10.89 -3.08 3.55
C GLN A 23 9.49 -3.67 3.73
N LEU A 24 8.57 -2.89 4.30
CA LEU A 24 7.18 -3.26 4.52
C LEU A 24 6.46 -3.57 3.20
N LEU A 25 6.54 -2.67 2.21
CA LEU A 25 5.88 -2.86 0.92
C LEU A 25 6.51 -4.01 0.12
N ARG A 26 7.82 -4.24 0.27
CA ARG A 26 8.51 -5.39 -0.34
C ARG A 26 8.08 -6.71 0.31
N GLY A 27 7.95 -6.74 1.64
CA GLY A 27 7.43 -7.90 2.36
C GLY A 27 6.00 -8.24 1.93
N LEU A 28 5.14 -7.23 1.79
CA LEU A 28 3.79 -7.40 1.29
C LEU A 28 3.78 -7.94 -0.15
N ALA A 29 4.58 -7.37 -1.05
CA ALA A 29 4.67 -7.86 -2.43
C ALA A 29 5.13 -9.32 -2.51
N ASN A 30 6.10 -9.72 -1.68
CA ASN A 30 6.56 -11.11 -1.60
C ASN A 30 5.45 -12.05 -1.12
N ARG A 31 4.68 -11.67 -0.09
CA ARG A 31 3.55 -12.47 0.42
C ARG A 31 2.39 -12.59 -0.58
N MET A 32 2.22 -11.58 -1.43
CA MET A 32 1.27 -11.63 -2.54
C MET A 32 1.82 -12.40 -3.76
N GLU A 33 3.04 -12.94 -3.68
CA GLU A 33 3.75 -13.61 -4.79
C GLU A 33 3.85 -12.74 -6.06
N MET A 34 3.96 -11.42 -5.86
CA MET A 34 4.01 -10.44 -6.94
C MET A 34 5.42 -9.90 -7.14
N ARG A 35 5.79 -9.63 -8.40
CA ARG A 35 7.01 -8.87 -8.69
C ARG A 35 6.87 -7.48 -8.11
N PHE A 36 7.89 -7.04 -7.37
CA PHE A 36 7.88 -5.75 -6.68
C PHE A 36 7.59 -4.56 -7.64
N ARG A 37 8.09 -4.61 -8.87
CA ARG A 37 7.80 -3.60 -9.90
C ARG A 37 6.30 -3.49 -10.22
N ASP A 38 5.63 -4.62 -10.37
CA ASP A 38 4.19 -4.68 -10.71
C ASP A 38 3.33 -4.26 -9.52
N PHE A 39 3.79 -4.55 -8.30
CA PHE A 39 3.17 -4.10 -7.06
C PHE A 39 3.27 -2.57 -6.88
N LEU A 40 4.42 -1.96 -7.22
CA LEU A 40 4.64 -0.53 -7.05
C LEU A 40 3.88 0.33 -8.08
N PHE A 41 3.61 -0.20 -9.28
CA PHE A 41 2.92 0.55 -10.33
C PHE A 41 1.61 1.22 -9.87
N PRO A 42 0.64 0.51 -9.25
CA PRO A 42 -0.57 1.15 -8.75
C PRO A 42 -0.30 2.16 -7.62
N LEU A 43 0.74 1.95 -6.79
CA LEU A 43 1.14 2.90 -5.75
C LEU A 43 1.67 4.22 -6.34
N PHE A 44 2.46 4.14 -7.41
CA PHE A 44 2.92 5.33 -8.14
C PHE A 44 1.74 6.16 -8.65
N VAL A 45 0.76 5.50 -9.29
CA VAL A 45 -0.43 6.18 -9.81
C VAL A 45 -1.28 6.75 -8.68
N ALA A 46 -1.48 6.01 -7.59
CA ALA A 46 -2.28 6.47 -6.45
C ALA A 46 -1.67 7.67 -5.73
N VAL A 47 -0.34 7.72 -5.60
CA VAL A 47 0.36 8.78 -4.85
C VAL A 47 0.69 9.98 -5.73
N SER A 48 1.20 9.74 -6.94
CA SER A 48 1.74 10.81 -7.80
C SER A 48 0.84 11.16 -8.99
N GLY A 49 -0.19 10.35 -9.28
CA GLY A 49 -1.01 10.49 -10.48
C GLY A 49 -0.28 10.13 -11.78
N ARG A 50 0.95 9.61 -11.71
CA ARG A 50 1.79 9.27 -12.86
C ARG A 50 2.27 7.81 -12.77
N PRO A 51 2.44 7.11 -13.90
CA PRO A 51 2.89 5.70 -13.92
C PRO A 51 4.38 5.53 -13.57
N VAL A 52 5.17 6.61 -13.66
CA VAL A 52 6.58 6.67 -13.28
C VAL A 52 6.81 8.00 -12.58
N ALA A 53 7.42 7.98 -11.39
CA ALA A 53 7.75 9.17 -10.64
C ALA A 53 9.11 9.02 -9.92
N LEU A 54 9.53 10.12 -9.26
CA LEU A 54 10.64 10.24 -8.29
C LEU A 54 10.74 9.03 -7.34
N PRO A 55 11.84 8.86 -6.55
CA PRO A 55 11.91 7.80 -5.54
C PRO A 55 10.65 7.80 -4.68
N LEU A 56 9.80 6.78 -4.88
CA LEU A 56 8.44 6.72 -4.34
C LEU A 56 8.48 6.83 -2.82
N PHE A 57 9.39 6.08 -2.20
CA PHE A 57 9.54 6.00 -0.75
C PHE A 57 9.96 7.34 -0.14
N ASP A 58 10.87 8.08 -0.79
CA ASP A 58 11.24 9.42 -0.35
C ASP A 58 10.07 10.40 -0.47
N SER A 59 9.25 10.23 -1.51
CA SER A 59 8.01 11.01 -1.65
C SER A 59 6.97 10.65 -0.58
N LEU A 60 6.87 9.36 -0.20
CA LEU A 60 5.98 8.90 0.86
C LEU A 60 6.42 9.43 2.23
N GLU A 61 7.72 9.42 2.50
CA GLU A 61 8.30 10.00 3.71
C GLU A 61 8.05 11.50 3.77
N PHE A 62 8.30 12.24 2.68
CA PHE A 62 8.06 13.67 2.61
C PHE A 62 6.59 14.08 2.75
N LEU A 63 5.66 13.31 2.19
CA LEU A 63 4.22 13.61 2.23
C LEU A 63 3.58 13.33 3.59
N GLU A 64 4.27 12.60 4.48
CA GLU A 64 3.75 12.12 5.76
C GLU A 64 2.55 11.16 5.64
N ARG A 65 2.29 10.45 6.73
CA ARG A 65 1.34 9.31 6.78
C ARG A 65 -0.08 9.68 6.39
N ASP A 66 -0.58 10.82 6.85
CA ASP A 66 -1.98 11.19 6.66
C ASP A 66 -2.29 11.59 5.22
N VAL A 67 -1.37 12.26 4.53
CA VAL A 67 -1.54 12.61 3.11
C VAL A 67 -1.49 11.34 2.25
N VAL A 68 -0.56 10.44 2.52
CA VAL A 68 -0.46 9.17 1.80
C VAL A 68 -1.73 8.34 1.98
N ARG A 69 -2.26 8.22 3.19
CA ARG A 69 -3.54 7.53 3.47
C ARG A 69 -4.69 8.15 2.69
N ALA A 70 -4.82 9.48 2.71
CA ALA A 70 -5.87 10.17 1.98
C ALA A 70 -5.79 9.92 0.46
N ARG A 71 -4.58 9.96 -0.11
CA ARG A 71 -4.35 9.67 -1.54
C ARG A 71 -4.69 8.23 -1.90
N LEU A 72 -4.28 7.26 -1.08
CA LEU A 72 -4.60 5.85 -1.30
C LEU A 72 -6.11 5.60 -1.25
N ARG A 73 -6.83 6.21 -0.29
CA ARG A 73 -8.29 6.12 -0.20
C ARG A 73 -8.96 6.74 -1.43
N SER A 74 -8.55 7.93 -1.83
CA SER A 74 -9.08 8.59 -3.03
C SER A 74 -8.83 7.78 -4.31
N ALA A 75 -7.67 7.14 -4.43
CA ALA A 75 -7.36 6.25 -5.54
C ALA A 75 -8.26 5.00 -5.55
N ILE A 76 -8.54 4.41 -4.39
CA ILE A 76 -9.47 3.29 -4.26
C ILE A 76 -10.89 3.70 -4.67
N GLU A 77 -11.36 4.86 -4.22
CA GLU A 77 -12.67 5.41 -4.61
C GLU A 77 -12.76 5.66 -6.13
N SER A 78 -11.70 6.22 -6.72
CA SER A 78 -11.61 6.49 -8.16
C SER A 78 -11.68 5.22 -9.01
N LEU A 79 -11.24 4.08 -8.48
CA LEU A 79 -11.33 2.77 -9.14
C LEU A 79 -12.72 2.12 -9.02
N GLY A 80 -13.72 2.84 -8.49
CA GLY A 80 -15.08 2.33 -8.25
C GLY A 80 -15.30 1.82 -6.83
N GLY A 81 -14.37 2.10 -5.91
CA GLY A 81 -14.45 1.71 -4.50
C GLY A 81 -14.27 0.21 -4.27
N VAL A 82 -14.49 -0.22 -3.01
CA VAL A 82 -14.49 -1.63 -2.63
C VAL A 82 -15.93 -2.04 -2.32
N SER A 83 -16.48 -2.99 -3.09
CA SER A 83 -17.81 -3.54 -2.80
C SER A 83 -17.80 -4.32 -1.48
N LYS A 84 -18.92 -4.39 -0.76
CA LYS A 84 -19.05 -5.14 0.50
C LYS A 84 -18.57 -6.60 0.39
N LYS A 85 -18.75 -7.22 -0.78
CA LYS A 85 -18.26 -8.58 -1.06
C LYS A 85 -16.73 -8.64 -1.16
N GLN A 86 -16.12 -7.65 -1.81
CA GLN A 86 -14.67 -7.55 -1.96
C GLN A 86 -13.99 -7.18 -0.64
N ALA A 87 -14.59 -6.26 0.14
CA ALA A 87 -14.09 -5.91 1.46
C ALA A 87 -14.03 -7.15 2.37
N LYS A 88 -15.11 -7.96 2.39
CA LYS A 88 -15.15 -9.21 3.16
C LYS A 88 -14.12 -10.25 2.69
N SER A 89 -13.87 -10.35 1.38
CA SER A 89 -12.82 -11.22 0.83
C SER A 89 -11.45 -10.75 1.29
N PHE A 90 -11.17 -9.45 1.15
CA PHE A 90 -9.88 -8.87 1.51
C PHE A 90 -9.63 -8.94 3.03
N GLU A 91 -10.66 -8.80 3.86
CA GLU A 91 -10.56 -9.02 5.30
C GLU A 91 -10.27 -10.48 5.65
N ALA A 92 -10.84 -11.44 4.91
CA ALA A 92 -10.56 -12.86 5.12
C ALA A 92 -9.15 -13.26 4.65
N GLU A 93 -8.62 -12.60 3.62
CA GLU A 93 -7.28 -12.79 3.09
C GLU A 93 -6.21 -12.04 3.90
N TRP A 94 -6.59 -10.98 4.62
CA TRP A 94 -5.66 -10.15 5.39
C TRP A 94 -4.79 -10.92 6.39
N PRO A 95 -5.31 -11.84 7.22
CA PRO A 95 -4.49 -12.60 8.17
C PRO A 95 -3.32 -13.35 7.53
N ALA A 96 -3.47 -13.84 6.29
CA ALA A 96 -2.40 -14.53 5.56
C ALA A 96 -1.32 -13.55 5.05
N LEU A 97 -1.67 -12.28 4.86
CA LEU A 97 -0.81 -11.23 4.33
C LEU A 97 -0.28 -10.27 5.42
N HIS A 98 -0.89 -10.27 6.61
CA HIS A 98 -0.67 -9.35 7.71
C HIS A 98 0.54 -9.71 8.58
N THR A 99 1.17 -10.88 8.45
CA THR A 99 2.27 -11.28 9.33
C THR A 99 3.47 -10.32 9.19
N ALA A 100 3.44 -9.26 9.98
CA ALA A 100 4.45 -8.23 10.18
C ALA A 100 4.21 -7.67 11.59
N GLY A 101 4.72 -8.42 12.57
CA GLY A 101 4.56 -8.10 13.99
C GLY A 101 4.85 -9.30 14.90
N ALA A 102 5.92 -10.07 14.62
CA ALA A 102 6.51 -11.00 15.57
C ALA A 102 7.96 -11.27 15.14
N GLU A 103 8.80 -10.25 15.32
CA GLU A 103 10.20 -10.33 15.77
C GLU A 103 10.73 -8.92 16.03
#